data_AF-A0A925GLF6-F1
#
_entry.id   AF-A0A925GLF6-F1
#
_cell.length_a   1.000
_cell.length_b   1.000
_cell.length_c   1.000
_cell.angle_alpha   90.00
_cell.angle_beta   90.00
_cell.angle_gamma   90.00
#
_symmetry.space_group_name_H-M   'P 1'
#
loop_
_entity.id
_entity.type
_entity.pdbx_description
1 polymer ?
#
loop_
_entity_poly.entity_id
_entity_poly.type
_entity_poly.pdbx_seq_one_letter_code
_entity_poly.pdbx_strand_id
1 'polypeptide(L)'
;GLIDKRTAYEASMRVPMIAHCPDLFPAGSTVQEVVANIDIAPTILEAAGLEAPAHLDGRSFLSLAGGKTIPWRKALLYEYYWERNFPQTPTLHALRGDRYKYIHYHGIWDTDELYDLQTDPREATNLINRPDHQATVKEMNGQLFALLGETAGMYIPLYPDRGQQQNRRHPARSTAAGFPDHFLGDPVKPKQPAASDAQKPKAPTQRAAPTGKKRGKPNR
;
A
#
# COMPACT_ATOMS: atom_id res chain seq x y z
N GLY A 1 13.96 10.29 10.81
CA GLY A 1 13.01 10.14 11.93
C GLY A 1 11.61 10.24 11.38
N LEU A 2 10.68 9.46 11.93
CA LEU A 2 9.26 9.50 11.55
C LEU A 2 8.58 10.71 12.18
N ILE A 3 7.47 11.16 11.58
CA ILE A 3 6.62 12.19 12.15
C ILE A 3 5.16 11.72 12.14
N ASP A 4 4.43 12.11 13.19
CA ASP A 4 2.98 11.92 13.29
C ASP A 4 2.53 10.44 13.24
N LYS A 5 1.26 10.18 12.88
CA LYS A 5 0.57 8.87 12.94
C LYS A 5 0.25 8.27 11.56
N ARG A 6 0.92 8.71 10.50
CA ARG A 6 0.67 8.32 9.10
C ARG A 6 1.62 7.24 8.62
N THR A 7 1.95 6.31 9.50
CA THR A 7 2.96 5.28 9.24
C THR A 7 2.45 3.92 9.69
N ALA A 8 2.90 2.86 9.03
CA ALA A 8 2.48 1.50 9.33
C ALA A 8 3.29 0.82 10.45
N TYR A 9 4.14 1.56 11.17
CA TYR A 9 4.87 1.00 12.33
C TYR A 9 3.91 0.72 13.48
N GLU A 10 4.22 -0.28 14.33
CA GLU A 10 3.41 -0.66 15.50
C GLU A 10 3.17 0.54 16.42
N ALA A 11 4.17 1.40 16.60
CA ALA A 11 4.04 2.63 17.40
C ALA A 11 2.99 3.64 16.88
N SER A 12 2.60 3.50 15.61
CA SER A 12 1.60 4.33 14.94
C SER A 12 0.27 3.59 14.79
N MET A 13 0.28 2.39 14.20
CA MET A 13 -0.94 1.65 13.84
C MET A 13 -1.56 0.87 14.99
N ARG A 14 -0.77 0.42 15.98
CA ARG A 14 -1.29 -0.36 17.12
C ARG A 14 -1.86 0.59 18.16
N VAL A 15 -3.17 0.50 18.37
CA VAL A 15 -3.89 1.31 19.35
C VAL A 15 -4.37 0.44 20.52
N PRO A 16 -4.47 0.99 21.74
CA PRO A 16 -5.09 0.28 22.85
C PRO A 16 -6.59 0.13 22.63
N MET A 17 -7.13 -1.05 22.92
CA MET A 17 -8.56 -1.33 22.93
C MET A 17 -8.94 -2.04 24.23
N ILE A 18 -9.94 -1.51 24.93
CA ILE A 18 -10.47 -2.08 26.17
C ILE A 18 -11.99 -2.15 26.03
N ALA A 19 -12.57 -3.31 26.35
CA ALA A 19 -14.01 -3.53 26.36
C ALA A 19 -14.44 -4.08 27.74
N HIS A 20 -15.64 -3.71 28.18
CA HIS A 20 -16.20 -4.15 29.45
C HIS A 20 -17.67 -4.54 29.25
N CYS A 21 -17.96 -5.83 29.33
CA CYS A 21 -19.32 -6.37 29.31
C CYS A 21 -19.35 -7.73 30.03
N PRO A 22 -19.56 -7.73 31.36
CA PRO A 22 -19.51 -8.95 32.18
C PRO A 22 -20.50 -10.04 31.75
N ASP A 23 -21.63 -9.65 31.14
CA ASP A 23 -22.64 -10.59 30.67
C ASP A 23 -22.22 -11.34 29.39
N LEU A 24 -21.25 -10.80 28.63
CA LEU A 24 -20.82 -11.37 27.34
C LEU A 24 -19.45 -12.06 27.43
N PHE A 25 -18.54 -11.58 28.27
CA PHE A 25 -17.20 -12.15 28.39
C PHE A 25 -16.59 -11.94 29.79
N PRO A 26 -15.69 -12.85 30.22
CA PRO A 26 -15.07 -12.75 31.53
C PRO A 26 -14.17 -11.52 31.66
N ALA A 27 -14.11 -10.95 32.86
CA ALA A 27 -13.18 -9.87 33.19
C ALA A 27 -11.72 -10.35 33.15
N GLY A 28 -10.80 -9.45 32.81
CA GLY A 28 -9.35 -9.73 32.80
C GLY A 28 -8.87 -10.63 31.67
N SER A 29 -9.71 -10.94 30.68
CA SER A 29 -9.31 -11.66 29.47
C SER A 29 -8.51 -10.78 28.52
N THR A 30 -7.72 -11.41 27.64
CA THR A 30 -6.97 -10.73 26.57
C THR A 30 -7.13 -11.51 25.28
N VAL A 31 -7.57 -10.82 24.22
CA VAL A 31 -7.57 -11.35 22.84
C VAL A 31 -6.19 -11.07 22.23
N GLN A 32 -5.48 -12.12 21.83
CA GLN A 32 -4.12 -12.00 21.28
C GLN A 32 -4.13 -11.83 19.75
N GLU A 33 -5.22 -12.26 19.11
CA GLU A 33 -5.47 -12.12 17.69
C GLU A 33 -5.54 -10.65 17.28
N VAL A 34 -5.17 -10.36 16.03
CA VAL A 34 -5.23 -9.00 15.48
C VAL A 34 -6.68 -8.58 15.31
N VAL A 35 -7.13 -7.66 16.16
CA VAL A 35 -8.40 -6.93 16.02
C VAL A 35 -8.12 -5.53 15.50
N ALA A 36 -9.02 -4.99 14.68
CA ALA A 36 -8.91 -3.67 14.07
C ALA A 36 -10.17 -2.82 14.30
N ASN A 37 -10.07 -1.51 14.08
CA ASN A 37 -11.20 -0.59 14.27
C ASN A 37 -12.44 -0.97 13.43
N ILE A 38 -12.23 -1.58 12.26
CA ILE A 38 -13.30 -2.09 11.38
C ILE A 38 -14.15 -3.17 12.06
N ASP A 39 -13.64 -3.84 13.10
CA ASP A 39 -14.33 -4.91 13.82
C ASP A 39 -15.27 -4.41 14.90
N ILE A 40 -15.17 -3.13 15.28
CA ILE A 40 -15.97 -2.56 16.36
C ILE A 40 -17.45 -2.58 15.97
N ALA A 41 -17.77 -2.13 14.75
CA ALA A 41 -19.13 -2.07 14.25
C ALA A 41 -19.83 -3.45 14.22
N PRO A 42 -19.28 -4.50 13.57
CA PRO A 42 -19.91 -5.82 13.58
C PRO A 42 -19.98 -6.43 14.98
N THR A 43 -19.04 -6.13 15.87
CA THR A 43 -19.09 -6.61 17.27
C THR A 43 -20.23 -5.97 18.06
N ILE A 44 -20.45 -4.66 17.92
CA ILE A 44 -21.57 -3.98 18.59
C ILE A 44 -22.92 -4.47 18.04
N LEU A 45 -23.02 -4.72 16.73
CA LEU A 45 -24.24 -5.26 16.13
C LEU A 45 -24.55 -6.67 16.65
N GLU A 46 -23.57 -7.57 16.70
CA GLU A 46 -23.75 -8.91 17.26
C GLU A 46 -24.15 -8.84 18.75
N ALA A 47 -23.51 -7.96 19.53
CA ALA A 47 -23.87 -7.74 20.94
C ALA A 47 -25.34 -7.31 21.12
N ALA A 48 -25.88 -6.56 20.16
CA ALA A 48 -27.26 -6.11 20.14
C ALA A 48 -28.25 -7.16 19.59
N GLY A 49 -27.77 -8.35 19.21
CA GLY A 49 -28.59 -9.39 18.56
C GLY A 49 -28.94 -9.08 17.11
N LEU A 50 -28.17 -8.21 16.45
CA LEU A 50 -28.37 -7.82 15.05
C LEU A 50 -27.34 -8.50 14.15
N GLU A 51 -27.72 -8.74 12.90
CA GLU A 51 -26.79 -9.23 11.87
C GLU A 51 -25.95 -8.08 11.31
N ALA A 52 -24.64 -8.31 11.18
CA ALA A 52 -23.73 -7.37 10.53
C ALA A 52 -23.96 -7.36 9.00
N PRO A 53 -24.07 -6.18 8.35
CA PRO A 53 -24.15 -6.11 6.90
C PRO A 53 -22.95 -6.76 6.21
N ALA A 54 -23.19 -7.48 5.11
CA ALA A 54 -22.16 -8.22 4.38
C ALA A 54 -21.07 -7.34 3.71
N HIS A 55 -21.29 -6.03 3.62
CA HIS A 55 -20.34 -5.08 3.04
C HIS A 55 -19.34 -4.51 4.04
N LEU A 56 -19.42 -4.89 5.33
CA LEU A 56 -18.42 -4.52 6.30
C LEU A 56 -17.18 -5.40 6.14
N ASP A 57 -16.00 -4.78 6.06
CA ASP A 57 -14.72 -5.51 5.98
C ASP A 57 -14.34 -6.19 7.31
N GLY A 58 -14.87 -5.65 8.41
CA GLY A 58 -14.63 -6.16 9.76
C GLY A 58 -15.43 -7.42 10.08
N ARG A 59 -15.01 -8.10 11.15
CA ARG A 59 -15.69 -9.28 11.69
C ARG A 59 -15.84 -9.11 13.19
N SER A 60 -16.93 -9.61 13.75
CA SER A 60 -17.11 -9.52 15.19
C SER A 60 -16.10 -10.39 15.94
N PHE A 61 -15.48 -9.83 16.98
CA PHE A 61 -14.53 -10.54 17.84
C PHE A 61 -15.15 -11.04 19.14
N LEU A 62 -16.48 -10.98 19.29
CA LEU A 62 -17.19 -11.37 20.52
C LEU A 62 -16.88 -12.81 20.96
N SER A 63 -16.83 -13.73 20.01
CA SER A 63 -16.46 -15.12 20.29
C SER A 63 -15.02 -15.26 20.81
N LEU A 64 -14.08 -14.47 20.28
CA LEU A 64 -12.69 -14.43 20.78
C LEU A 64 -12.64 -13.85 22.20
N ALA A 65 -13.39 -12.76 22.45
CA ALA A 65 -13.49 -12.16 23.78
C ALA A 65 -14.07 -13.14 24.82
N GLY A 66 -14.99 -14.01 24.40
CA GLY A 66 -15.52 -15.13 25.19
C GLY A 66 -14.56 -16.31 25.36
N GLY A 67 -13.31 -16.22 24.88
CA GLY A 67 -12.28 -17.26 25.02
C GLY A 67 -12.41 -18.43 24.05
N LYS A 68 -13.21 -18.30 22.98
CA LYS A 68 -13.35 -19.35 21.97
C LYS A 68 -12.30 -19.19 20.88
N THR A 69 -11.72 -20.30 20.43
CA THR A 69 -10.92 -20.33 19.21
C THR A 69 -11.83 -20.41 17.99
N ILE A 70 -11.71 -19.45 17.08
CA ILE A 70 -12.47 -19.41 15.82
C ILE A 70 -11.53 -19.11 14.65
N PRO A 71 -11.91 -19.44 13.40
CA PRO A 71 -11.18 -18.97 12.24
C PRO A 71 -11.14 -17.43 12.21
N TRP A 72 -9.93 -16.87 12.24
CA TRP A 72 -9.70 -15.43 12.26
C TRP A 72 -8.81 -14.98 11.10
N ARG A 73 -8.67 -13.66 10.92
CA ARG A 73 -7.76 -13.12 9.90
C ARG A 73 -6.32 -13.44 10.25
N LYS A 74 -5.53 -13.76 9.23
CA LYS A 74 -4.08 -14.03 9.35
C LYS A 74 -3.22 -12.78 9.15
N ALA A 75 -3.81 -11.74 8.55
CA ALA A 75 -3.16 -10.48 8.29
C ALA A 75 -4.19 -9.34 8.31
N LEU A 76 -3.71 -8.14 8.61
CA LEU A 76 -4.44 -6.89 8.54
C LEU A 76 -3.83 -6.01 7.44
N LEU A 77 -4.69 -5.54 6.53
CA LEU A 77 -4.33 -4.52 5.56
C LEU A 77 -4.35 -3.14 6.23
N TYR A 78 -3.29 -2.38 6.03
CA TYR A 78 -3.22 -0.96 6.34
C TYR A 78 -3.04 -0.19 5.04
N GLU A 79 -3.84 0.86 4.86
CA GLU A 79 -3.80 1.72 3.69
C GLU A 79 -3.62 3.17 4.11
N TYR A 80 -2.73 3.88 3.43
CA TYR A 80 -2.61 5.32 3.57
C TYR A 80 -2.33 5.93 2.20
N TYR A 81 -3.14 6.92 1.84
CA TYR A 81 -3.02 7.63 0.56
C TYR A 81 -2.37 8.99 0.76
N TRP A 82 -1.51 9.35 -0.18
CA TRP A 82 -0.84 10.64 -0.19
C TRP A 82 -1.85 11.79 -0.12
N GLU A 83 -1.53 12.80 0.70
CA GLU A 83 -2.30 14.03 0.82
C GLU A 83 -1.40 15.26 0.80
N ARG A 84 -1.91 16.37 0.26
CA ARG A 84 -1.16 17.63 0.13
C ARG A 84 -0.69 18.22 1.46
N ASN A 85 -1.42 18.02 2.56
CA ASN A 85 -1.07 18.60 3.86
C ASN A 85 0.17 17.95 4.48
N PHE A 86 0.47 16.72 4.10
CA PHE A 86 1.59 15.93 4.61
C PHE A 86 2.37 15.30 3.45
N PRO A 87 2.93 16.13 2.55
CA PRO A 87 3.48 15.65 1.28
C PRO A 87 4.72 14.75 1.44
N GLN A 88 5.34 14.78 2.63
CA GLN A 88 6.46 13.92 3.00
C GLN A 88 6.06 12.47 3.31
N THR A 89 4.78 12.18 3.51
CA THR A 89 4.29 10.81 3.69
C THR A 89 3.73 10.31 2.36
N PRO A 90 4.41 9.38 1.69
CA PRO A 90 3.94 8.80 0.44
C PRO A 90 2.69 7.93 0.63
N THR A 91 2.00 7.63 -0.47
CA THR A 91 1.03 6.53 -0.49
C THR A 91 1.75 5.24 -0.13
N LEU A 92 1.22 4.52 0.85
CA LEU A 92 1.78 3.25 1.31
C LEU A 92 0.66 2.28 1.66
N HIS A 93 0.93 1.01 1.40
CA HIS A 93 0.11 -0.09 1.89
C HIS A 93 0.99 -1.03 2.70
N ALA A 94 0.45 -1.56 3.78
CA ALA A 94 1.17 -2.52 4.60
C ALA A 94 0.31 -3.72 4.91
N LEU A 95 0.95 -4.88 4.96
CA LEU A 95 0.36 -6.13 5.40
C LEU A 95 0.98 -6.50 6.75
N ARG A 96 0.17 -6.44 7.80
CA ARG A 96 0.59 -6.81 9.16
C ARG A 96 0.09 -8.22 9.45
N GLY A 97 0.98 -9.21 9.36
CA GLY A 97 0.72 -10.60 9.76
C GLY A 97 1.00 -10.85 11.25
N ASP A 98 0.97 -12.11 11.68
CA ASP A 98 1.27 -12.49 13.07
C ASP A 98 2.75 -12.32 13.43
N ARG A 99 3.65 -12.71 12.51
CA ARG A 99 5.10 -12.62 12.69
C ARG A 99 5.72 -11.51 11.86
N TYR A 100 5.43 -11.46 10.57
CA TYR A 100 6.06 -10.50 9.68
C TYR A 100 5.12 -9.34 9.36
N LYS A 101 5.71 -8.17 9.13
CA LYS A 101 5.04 -7.01 8.54
C LYS A 101 5.80 -6.55 7.31
N TYR A 102 5.06 -6.35 6.23
CA TYR A 102 5.56 -5.84 4.96
C TYR A 102 4.95 -4.47 4.67
N ILE A 103 5.76 -3.51 4.26
CA ILE A 103 5.34 -2.15 3.90
C ILE A 103 5.78 -1.88 2.46
N HIS A 104 4.83 -1.49 1.62
CA HIS A 104 5.04 -1.14 0.23
C HIS A 104 4.76 0.34 -0.01
N TYR A 105 5.70 1.04 -0.64
CA TYR A 105 5.58 2.47 -0.96
C TYR A 105 5.34 2.68 -2.45
N HIS A 106 4.16 3.23 -2.80
CA HIS A 106 3.81 3.41 -4.20
C HIS A 106 4.62 4.52 -4.86
N GLY A 107 5.29 4.18 -5.95
CA GLY A 107 6.02 5.14 -6.79
C GLY A 107 7.33 5.63 -6.18
N ILE A 108 7.80 5.00 -5.09
CA ILE A 108 9.11 5.27 -4.50
C ILE A 108 9.91 3.97 -4.51
N TRP A 109 11.04 4.01 -5.20
CA TRP A 109 11.94 2.86 -5.30
C TRP A 109 12.77 2.69 -4.03
N ASP A 110 13.14 1.45 -3.76
CA ASP A 110 14.11 1.05 -2.72
C ASP A 110 13.70 1.42 -1.28
N THR A 111 12.43 1.78 -1.05
CA THR A 111 11.93 2.15 0.29
C THR A 111 11.04 1.10 0.94
N ASP A 112 10.71 0.01 0.25
CA ASP A 112 9.91 -1.08 0.84
C ASP A 112 10.59 -1.67 2.08
N GLU A 113 9.78 -2.19 3.00
CA GLU A 113 10.26 -2.64 4.31
C GLU A 113 9.68 -4.00 4.67
N LEU A 114 10.50 -4.83 5.34
CA LEU A 114 10.06 -6.08 5.96
C LEU A 114 10.60 -6.14 7.38
N TYR A 115 9.73 -6.45 8.33
CA TYR A 115 10.07 -6.59 9.75
C TYR A 115 9.58 -7.92 10.33
N ASP A 116 10.40 -8.55 11.17
CA ASP A 116 9.99 -9.67 12.03
C ASP A 116 9.56 -9.12 13.40
N LEU A 117 8.25 -9.06 13.64
CA LEU A 117 7.67 -8.48 14.86
C LEU A 117 7.92 -9.33 16.12
N GLN A 118 8.33 -10.60 15.97
CA GLN A 118 8.62 -11.46 17.11
C GLN A 118 10.04 -11.25 17.62
N THR A 119 11.01 -11.13 16.71
CA THR A 119 12.42 -10.93 17.06
C THR A 119 12.83 -9.47 17.11
N ASP A 120 12.10 -8.60 16.41
CA ASP A 120 12.30 -7.15 16.36
C ASP A 120 10.96 -6.40 16.56
N PRO A 121 10.39 -6.44 17.78
CA PRO A 121 9.12 -5.78 18.10
C PRO A 121 9.18 -4.24 18.03
N ARG A 122 10.38 -3.67 17.84
CA ARG A 122 10.60 -2.22 17.67
C ARG A 122 10.82 -1.82 16.22
N GLU A 123 10.85 -2.78 15.30
CA GLU A 123 10.98 -2.54 13.86
C GLU A 123 12.24 -1.72 13.53
N ALA A 124 13.34 -2.04 14.21
CA ALA A 124 14.61 -1.34 14.05
C ALA A 124 15.46 -1.89 12.90
N THR A 125 15.21 -3.12 12.46
CA THR A 125 16.01 -3.84 11.46
C THR A 125 15.17 -4.20 10.25
N ASN A 126 15.31 -3.43 9.17
CA ASN A 126 14.65 -3.75 7.91
C ASN A 126 15.31 -4.96 7.23
N LEU A 127 14.52 -5.99 6.95
CA LEU A 127 14.92 -7.27 6.34
C LEU A 127 14.70 -7.31 4.82
N ILE A 128 14.19 -6.25 4.20
CA ILE A 128 13.77 -6.23 2.78
C ILE A 128 14.86 -6.74 1.82
N ASN A 129 16.13 -6.43 2.10
CA ASN A 129 17.27 -6.79 1.25
C ASN A 129 18.03 -8.04 1.74
N ARG A 130 17.53 -8.74 2.75
CA ARG A 130 18.19 -9.93 3.30
C ARG A 130 17.95 -11.13 2.37
N PRO A 131 19.01 -11.80 1.86
CA PRO A 131 18.85 -12.89 0.88
C PRO A 131 17.98 -14.06 1.36
N ASP A 132 18.07 -14.39 2.65
CA ASP A 132 17.32 -15.44 3.33
C ASP A 132 15.83 -15.09 3.54
N HIS A 133 15.43 -13.82 3.40
CA HIS A 133 14.06 -13.35 3.59
C HIS A 133 13.31 -13.07 2.27
N GLN A 134 13.97 -13.21 1.12
CA GLN A 134 13.37 -12.88 -0.19
C GLN A 134 12.11 -13.70 -0.52
N ALA A 135 12.04 -14.95 -0.04
CA ALA A 135 10.83 -15.75 -0.18
C ALA A 135 9.65 -15.14 0.57
N THR A 136 9.86 -14.69 1.80
CA THR A 136 8.86 -14.01 2.63
C THR A 136 8.43 -12.68 2.02
N VAL A 137 9.38 -11.87 1.51
CA VAL A 137 9.06 -10.62 0.80
C VAL A 137 8.10 -10.89 -0.36
N LYS A 138 8.43 -11.86 -1.21
CA LYS A 138 7.60 -12.23 -2.36
C LYS A 138 6.21 -12.73 -1.94
N GLU A 139 6.15 -13.56 -0.91
CA GLU A 139 4.89 -14.08 -0.37
C GLU A 139 3.99 -12.95 0.15
N MET A 140 4.54 -12.08 1.01
CA MET A 140 3.77 -10.99 1.61
C MET A 140 3.35 -9.94 0.59
N ASN A 141 4.19 -9.66 -0.41
CA ASN A 141 3.82 -8.81 -1.54
C ASN A 141 2.63 -9.41 -2.32
N GLY A 142 2.66 -10.71 -2.61
CA GLY A 142 1.55 -11.40 -3.24
C GLY A 142 0.26 -11.35 -2.43
N GLN A 143 0.35 -11.59 -1.11
CA GLN A 143 -0.80 -11.50 -0.20
C GLN A 143 -1.36 -10.07 -0.13
N LEU A 144 -0.49 -9.06 -0.09
CA LEU A 144 -0.90 -7.65 -0.08
C LEU A 144 -1.75 -7.32 -1.30
N PHE A 145 -1.27 -7.63 -2.51
CA PHE A 145 -1.99 -7.34 -3.74
C PHE A 145 -3.23 -8.21 -3.95
N ALA A 146 -3.24 -9.44 -3.44
CA ALA A 146 -4.46 -10.26 -3.41
C ALA A 146 -5.55 -9.57 -2.57
N LEU A 147 -5.19 -9.12 -1.36
CA LEU A 147 -6.14 -8.48 -0.44
C LEU A 147 -6.63 -7.11 -0.95
N LEU A 148 -5.75 -6.32 -1.58
CA LEU A 148 -6.15 -5.09 -2.29
C LEU A 148 -7.13 -5.38 -3.44
N GLY A 149 -6.94 -6.51 -4.14
CA GLY A 149 -7.87 -6.97 -5.17
C GLY A 149 -9.25 -7.32 -4.63
N GLU A 150 -9.31 -7.96 -3.47
CA GLU A 150 -10.56 -8.36 -2.80
C GLU A 150 -11.34 -7.17 -2.22
N THR A 151 -10.64 -6.13 -1.77
CA THR A 151 -11.20 -4.96 -1.05
C THR A 151 -11.39 -3.73 -1.92
N ALA A 152 -11.25 -3.86 -3.24
CA ALA A 152 -11.20 -2.74 -4.19
C ALA A 152 -10.09 -1.69 -3.91
N GLY A 153 -9.09 -2.03 -3.06
CA GLY A 153 -7.92 -1.22 -2.77
C GLY A 153 -6.90 -1.11 -3.92
N MET A 154 -7.17 -1.73 -5.07
CA MET A 154 -6.37 -1.54 -6.29
C MET A 154 -6.51 -0.14 -6.92
N TYR A 155 -7.31 0.75 -6.32
CA TYR A 155 -7.53 2.11 -6.77
C TYR A 155 -6.90 3.12 -5.81
N ILE A 156 -5.99 3.95 -6.32
CA ILE A 156 -5.44 5.08 -5.56
C ILE A 156 -6.32 6.32 -5.82
N PRO A 157 -7.01 6.86 -4.81
CA PRO A 157 -7.84 8.04 -4.95
C PRO A 157 -7.00 9.29 -5.22
N LEU A 158 -7.47 10.11 -6.17
CA LEU A 158 -6.95 11.46 -6.38
C LEU A 158 -7.80 12.47 -5.59
N TYR A 159 -7.24 13.02 -4.52
CA TYR A 159 -7.92 14.03 -3.72
C TYR A 159 -7.65 15.45 -4.25
N PRO A 160 -8.66 16.33 -4.27
CA PRO A 160 -8.44 17.74 -4.56
C PRO A 160 -7.61 18.39 -3.46
N ASP A 161 -6.76 19.33 -3.85
CA ASP A 161 -5.92 20.09 -2.94
C ASP A 161 -6.74 20.92 -1.95
N ARG A 162 -6.63 20.61 -0.65
CA ARG A 162 -7.31 21.32 0.44
C ARG A 162 -6.38 21.47 1.65
N GLY A 163 -6.50 22.59 2.37
CA GLY A 163 -5.78 22.85 3.61
C GLY A 163 -4.55 23.75 3.46
N GLN A 164 -3.74 23.78 4.50
CA GLN A 164 -2.55 24.64 4.63
C GLN A 164 -1.28 23.89 4.18
N GLN A 165 -0.30 24.61 3.64
CA GLN A 165 0.97 24.02 3.21
C GLN A 165 2.10 24.30 4.20
N GLN A 166 2.87 23.26 4.53
CA GLN A 166 4.12 23.35 5.29
C GLN A 166 5.34 22.89 4.47
N ASN A 167 5.36 23.19 3.17
CA ASN A 167 6.38 22.70 2.24
C ASN A 167 7.63 23.59 2.13
N ARG A 168 7.67 24.74 2.80
CA ARG A 168 8.85 25.63 2.80
C ARG A 168 9.85 25.19 3.87
N ARG A 169 11.09 24.93 3.46
CA ARG A 169 12.20 24.68 4.40
C ARG A 169 12.64 25.98 5.07
N HIS A 170 12.94 25.92 6.35
CA HIS A 170 13.52 27.04 7.07
C HIS A 170 15.03 27.12 6.78
N PRO A 171 15.57 28.25 6.31
CA PRO A 171 16.96 28.32 5.84
C PRO A 171 18.01 28.06 6.92
N ALA A 172 17.68 28.35 8.19
CA ALA A 172 18.57 28.11 9.33
C ALA A 172 18.44 26.71 9.97
N ARG A 173 17.64 25.80 9.40
CA ARG A 173 17.46 24.43 9.92
C ARG A 173 18.29 23.42 9.12
N SER A 174 18.34 22.18 9.62
CA SER A 174 19.10 21.08 9.02
C SER A 174 18.79 20.88 7.53
N THR A 175 19.84 20.63 6.75
CA THR A 175 19.76 20.26 5.34
C THR A 175 19.31 18.80 5.18
N ALA A 176 18.86 18.42 3.97
CA ALA A 176 18.61 17.02 3.67
C ALA A 176 19.90 16.21 3.82
N ALA A 177 19.82 15.00 4.35
CA ALA A 177 20.93 14.05 4.32
C ALA A 177 21.22 13.64 2.88
N GLY A 178 22.47 13.24 2.61
CA GLY A 178 22.83 12.61 1.34
C GLY A 178 22.06 11.29 1.16
N PHE A 179 21.91 10.87 -0.10
CA PHE A 179 21.35 9.56 -0.41
C PHE A 179 22.31 8.46 0.09
N PRO A 180 21.86 7.40 0.78
CA PRO A 180 22.78 6.42 1.35
C PRO A 180 23.45 5.57 0.27
N ASP A 181 24.78 5.41 0.35
CA ASP A 181 25.57 4.71 -0.67
C ASP A 181 25.12 3.27 -0.91
N HIS A 182 24.60 2.58 0.11
CA HIS A 182 24.16 1.18 -0.01
C HIS A 182 22.87 0.99 -0.82
N PHE A 183 22.15 2.07 -1.14
CA PHE A 183 21.02 2.04 -2.08
C PHE A 183 21.44 2.28 -3.53
N LEU A 184 22.70 2.68 -3.77
CA LEU A 184 23.20 2.85 -5.13
C LEU A 184 23.54 1.46 -5.71
N GLY A 185 22.75 1.02 -6.69
CA GLY A 185 23.09 -0.14 -7.51
C GLY A 185 24.12 0.22 -8.59
N ASP A 186 24.79 -0.79 -9.13
CA ASP A 186 25.55 -0.63 -10.37
C ASP A 186 24.62 -0.15 -11.49
N PRO A 187 25.06 0.80 -12.35
CA PRO A 187 24.25 1.25 -13.47
C PRO A 187 23.82 0.04 -14.31
N VAL A 188 22.51 -0.13 -14.49
CA VAL A 188 21.94 -1.17 -15.34
C VAL A 188 22.58 -1.03 -16.71
N LYS A 189 23.44 -1.99 -17.10
CA LYS A 189 24.05 -1.99 -18.42
C LYS A 189 22.90 -1.94 -19.44
N PRO A 190 22.91 -0.96 -20.37
CA PRO A 190 21.85 -0.88 -21.36
C PRO A 190 21.76 -2.22 -22.06
N LYS A 191 20.54 -2.79 -22.07
CA LYS A 191 20.24 -4.04 -22.75
C LYS A 191 20.68 -3.82 -24.21
N GLN A 192 21.72 -4.53 -24.65
CA GLN A 192 22.10 -4.47 -26.06
C GLN A 192 20.85 -4.80 -26.87
N PRO A 193 20.48 -3.97 -27.86
CA PRO A 193 19.34 -4.30 -28.69
C PRO A 193 19.61 -5.69 -29.28
N ALA A 194 18.67 -6.60 -29.09
CA ALA A 194 18.69 -7.87 -29.80
C ALA A 194 18.91 -7.54 -31.28
N ALA A 195 19.88 -8.20 -31.91
CA ALA A 195 20.16 -8.01 -33.32
C ALA A 195 18.84 -8.19 -34.09
N SER A 196 18.22 -7.07 -34.45
CA SER A 196 17.01 -7.08 -35.27
C SER A 196 17.47 -7.57 -36.63
N ASP A 197 16.88 -8.67 -37.10
CA ASP A 197 16.98 -9.06 -38.51
C ASP A 197 16.70 -7.82 -39.36
N ALA A 198 17.75 -7.35 -40.03
CA ALA A 198 17.72 -6.19 -40.87
C ALA A 198 16.87 -6.50 -42.11
N GLN A 199 15.55 -6.41 -41.96
CA GLN A 199 14.64 -6.42 -43.09
C GLN A 199 14.72 -5.03 -43.73
N LYS A 200 15.50 -4.94 -44.81
CA LYS A 200 15.67 -3.73 -45.62
C LYS A 200 14.31 -3.08 -45.89
N PRO A 201 14.17 -1.75 -45.73
CA PRO A 201 12.93 -1.06 -46.09
C PRO A 201 12.67 -1.22 -47.59
N LYS A 202 11.50 -1.77 -47.94
CA LYS A 202 10.97 -1.71 -49.31
C LYS A 202 10.67 -0.24 -49.64
N ALA A 203 11.12 0.19 -50.82
CA ALA A 203 10.92 1.55 -51.33
C ALA A 203 9.42 1.94 -51.33
N PRO A 204 9.08 3.21 -51.03
CA PRO A 204 7.70 3.65 -50.99
C PRO A 204 7.10 3.61 -52.39
N THR A 205 6.01 2.85 -52.55
CA THR A 205 5.16 2.86 -53.73
C THR A 205 4.56 4.26 -53.87
N GLN A 206 4.89 4.96 -54.96
CA GLN A 206 4.30 6.26 -55.29
C GLN A 206 2.78 6.13 -55.39
N ARG A 207 2.04 6.77 -54.49
CA ARG A 207 0.60 7.01 -54.65
C ARG A 207 0.42 8.10 -55.69
N ALA A 208 -0.19 7.75 -56.83
CA ALA A 208 -0.61 8.71 -57.83
C ALA A 208 -1.62 9.71 -57.23
N ALA A 209 -1.36 11.00 -57.43
CA ALA A 209 -2.28 12.07 -57.07
C ALA A 209 -3.54 12.05 -57.97
N PRO A 210 -4.74 12.33 -57.43
CA PRO A 210 -5.94 12.45 -58.25
C PRO A 210 -5.86 13.74 -59.09
N THR A 211 -5.90 13.58 -60.41
CA THR A 211 -6.01 14.67 -61.39
C THR A 211 -7.28 15.48 -61.16
N GLY A 212 -7.12 16.78 -60.89
CA GLY A 212 -8.20 17.74 -60.74
C GLY A 212 -9.03 17.89 -62.04
N LYS A 213 -10.35 17.78 -61.90
CA LYS A 213 -11.32 18.20 -62.92
C LYS A 213 -11.19 19.71 -63.16
N LYS A 214 -10.83 20.09 -64.38
CA LYS A 214 -10.86 21.47 -64.89
C LYS A 214 -12.29 22.03 -64.78
N ARG A 215 -12.43 23.14 -64.06
CA ARG A 215 -13.57 24.06 -64.18
C ARG A 215 -13.53 24.72 -65.57
N GLY A 216 -14.60 24.60 -66.32
CA GLY A 216 -14.85 25.38 -67.53
C GLY A 216 -15.06 26.85 -67.19
N LYS A 217 -14.50 27.72 -68.03
CA LYS A 217 -14.64 29.19 -67.97
C LYS A 217 -15.94 29.65 -68.67
N PRO A 218 -16.37 30.89 -68.42
CA PRO A 218 -17.70 31.40 -68.71
C PRO A 218 -17.80 32.07 -70.09
N ASN A 219 -19.00 32.07 -70.70
CA ASN A 219 -19.62 33.28 -71.25
C ASN A 219 -21.00 33.02 -71.90
N ARG A 220 -21.89 34.01 -71.67
CA ARG A 220 -23.20 34.33 -72.27
C ARG A 220 -24.39 33.45 -71.91
#